data_AF-A0A2N2GZE8-F1
#
_entry.id   AF-A0A2N2GZE8-F1
#
_cell.length_a   1.000
_cell.length_b   1.000
_cell.length_c   1.000
_cell.angle_alpha   90.00
_cell.angle_beta   90.00
_cell.angle_gamma   90.00
#
_symmetry.space_group_name_H-M   'P 1'
#
loop_
_entity.id
_entity.type
_entity.pdbx_description
1 polymer ?
#
loop_
_entity_poly.entity_id
_entity_poly.type
_entity_poly.pdbx_seq_one_letter_code
_entity_poly.pdbx_strand_id
1 'polypeptide(L)'
;MLIEKIAFRGFTCFEKEWTDLLEIKPINIIIGRNNSGKSHLLDFFQRLCVQKVMNTGAKGIKFSAKLSENDLRELFIDGAPDLQLGRQAWRYHGSQFIDKEATWELNEFGKVENFFSEDIDLCDGKALNNPQMVQERKRRIGEIHHSALHSVWQWPEDHHPGSAEPAGHPRDGVEERE
;
A
#
# COMPACT_ATOMS: atom_id res chain seq x y z
N MET A 1 7.53 -4.55 2.96
CA MET A 1 7.50 -3.23 3.62
C MET A 1 6.34 -3.06 4.62
N LEU A 2 6.52 -2.30 5.71
CA LEU A 2 5.45 -1.83 6.60
C LEU A 2 5.24 -0.33 6.39
N ILE A 3 3.99 0.11 6.23
CA ILE A 3 3.66 1.54 6.16
C ILE A 3 3.80 2.15 7.56
N GLU A 4 4.60 3.21 7.68
CA GLU A 4 4.81 3.90 8.96
C GLU A 4 3.86 5.10 9.12
N LYS A 5 3.55 5.78 8.00
CA LYS A 5 2.69 6.98 7.99
C LYS A 5 1.70 6.93 6.84
N ILE A 6 0.49 7.41 7.09
CA ILE A 6 -0.55 7.56 6.08
C ILE A 6 -1.14 8.96 6.21
N ALA A 7 -1.31 9.66 5.10
CA ALA A 7 -2.13 10.86 5.06
C ALA A 7 -3.15 10.75 3.92
N PHE A 8 -4.33 11.34 4.08
CA PHE A 8 -5.37 11.28 3.06
C PHE A 8 -6.18 12.57 3.01
N ARG A 9 -6.85 12.81 1.88
CA ARG A 9 -7.78 13.93 1.68
C ARG A 9 -8.92 13.57 0.74
N GLY A 10 -9.98 14.36 0.78
CA GLY A 10 -11.14 14.17 -0.08
C GLY A 10 -12.01 12.98 0.31
N PHE A 11 -11.98 12.54 1.58
CA PHE A 11 -12.77 11.41 2.05
C PHE A 11 -13.80 11.86 3.09
N THR A 12 -15.09 11.78 2.77
CA THR A 12 -16.21 12.14 3.67
C THR A 12 -16.04 13.53 4.33
N CYS A 13 -15.92 13.63 5.64
CA CYS A 13 -15.69 14.88 6.38
C CYS A 13 -14.26 15.44 6.28
N PHE A 14 -13.32 14.71 5.65
CA PHE A 14 -11.92 15.09 5.47
C PHE A 14 -11.67 15.60 4.04
N GLU A 15 -12.36 16.68 3.63
CA GLU A 15 -12.41 17.07 2.22
C GLU A 15 -11.20 17.87 1.72
N LYS A 16 -10.75 18.86 2.49
CA LYS A 16 -9.88 19.94 2.00
C LYS A 16 -8.42 19.74 2.38
N GLU A 17 -8.17 19.46 3.65
CA GLU A 17 -6.82 19.34 4.20
C GLU A 17 -6.38 17.88 4.27
N TRP A 18 -5.06 17.68 4.25
CA TRP A 18 -4.49 16.39 4.55
C TRP A 18 -4.80 16.03 6.00
N THR A 19 -5.29 14.82 6.20
CA THR A 19 -5.47 14.21 7.52
C THR A 19 -4.46 13.09 7.64
N ASP A 20 -3.57 13.22 8.62
CA ASP A 20 -2.36 12.43 8.76
C ASP A 20 -2.37 11.58 10.03
N LEU A 21 -1.95 10.33 9.87
CA LEU A 21 -1.50 9.45 10.93
C LEU A 21 0.01 9.41 10.85
N LEU A 22 0.64 10.17 11.74
CA LEU A 22 2.09 10.34 11.81
C LEU A 22 2.81 9.05 12.20
N GLU A 23 2.11 8.10 12.83
CA GLU A 23 2.68 6.85 13.28
C GLU A 23 1.62 5.76 13.35
N ILE A 24 1.92 4.61 12.77
CA ILE A 24 1.09 3.40 12.85
C ILE A 24 1.78 2.40 13.78
N LYS A 25 1.23 2.22 14.97
CA LYS A 25 1.67 1.19 15.93
C LYS A 25 0.92 -0.12 15.73
N PRO A 26 1.40 -1.23 16.30
CA PRO A 26 0.63 -2.49 16.31
C PRO A 26 -0.77 -2.35 16.93
N ILE A 27 -0.93 -1.43 17.88
CA ILE A 27 -2.23 -1.08 18.49
C ILE A 27 -2.35 0.44 18.48
N ASN A 28 -3.38 0.97 17.80
CA ASN A 28 -3.68 2.39 17.73
C ASN A 28 -5.02 2.67 18.42
N ILE A 29 -5.10 3.73 19.22
CA ILE A 29 -6.34 4.15 19.89
C ILE A 29 -6.77 5.51 19.31
N ILE A 30 -7.98 5.56 18.74
CA ILE A 30 -8.55 6.79 18.16
C ILE A 30 -9.51 7.41 19.17
N ILE A 31 -9.16 8.59 19.69
CA ILE A 31 -9.95 9.32 20.70
C ILE A 31 -10.42 10.64 20.10
N GLY A 32 -11.68 11.01 20.39
CA GLY A 32 -12.24 12.27 19.91
C GLY A 32 -13.70 12.44 20.34
N ARG A 33 -14.22 13.67 20.24
CA ARG A 33 -15.63 13.99 20.55
C ARG A 33 -16.61 13.16 19.72
N ASN A 34 -17.84 13.02 20.18
CA ASN A 34 -18.86 12.38 19.35
C ASN A 34 -19.03 13.14 18.03
N ASN A 35 -19.28 12.41 16.94
CA ASN A 35 -19.42 12.95 15.59
C ASN A 35 -18.17 13.67 15.01
N SER A 36 -16.97 13.41 15.54
CA SER A 36 -15.72 14.00 15.03
C SER A 36 -15.10 13.26 13.84
N GLY A 37 -15.86 12.41 13.15
CA GLY A 37 -15.36 11.64 12.01
C GLY A 37 -14.58 10.35 12.34
N LYS A 38 -14.62 9.86 13.59
CA LYS A 38 -13.92 8.61 13.97
C LYS A 38 -14.38 7.38 13.18
N SER A 39 -15.70 7.22 13.01
CA SER A 39 -16.25 6.10 12.23
C SER A 39 -15.83 6.20 10.77
N HIS A 40 -15.86 7.39 10.19
CA HIS A 40 -15.36 7.62 8.83
C HIS A 40 -13.87 7.31 8.70
N LEU A 41 -13.05 7.67 9.70
CA LEU A 41 -11.64 7.31 9.71
C LEU A 41 -11.44 5.78 9.70
N LEU A 42 -12.23 5.04 10.48
CA LEU A 42 -12.21 3.58 10.46
C LEU A 42 -12.70 3.00 9.13
N ASP A 43 -13.76 3.55 8.54
CA ASP A 43 -14.25 3.14 7.22
C ASP A 43 -13.17 3.32 6.15
N PHE A 44 -12.40 4.42 6.21
CA PHE A 44 -11.28 4.66 5.32
C PHE A 44 -10.21 3.57 5.43
N PHE A 45 -9.79 3.23 6.65
CA PHE A 45 -8.81 2.16 6.87
C PHE A 45 -9.34 0.80 6.45
N GLN A 46 -10.61 0.51 6.74
CA GLN A 46 -11.24 -0.72 6.29
C GLN A 46 -11.20 -0.82 4.77
N ARG A 47 -11.49 0.27 4.04
CA ARG A 47 -11.39 0.29 2.58
C ARG A 47 -9.97 0.13 2.09
N LEU A 48 -8.98 0.74 2.75
CA LEU A 48 -7.57 0.55 2.40
C LEU A 48 -7.11 -0.90 2.56
N CYS A 49 -7.61 -1.62 3.57
CA CYS A 49 -7.23 -3.02 3.81
C CYS A 49 -7.99 -4.03 2.94
N VAL A 50 -9.26 -3.77 2.64
CA VAL A 50 -10.16 -4.73 1.99
C VAL A 50 -10.31 -4.47 0.50
N GLN A 51 -10.17 -3.22 0.06
CA GLN A 51 -10.41 -2.82 -1.32
C GLN A 51 -9.11 -2.35 -1.98
N LYS A 52 -9.08 -2.43 -3.31
CA LYS A 52 -8.05 -1.74 -4.08
C LYS A 52 -8.11 -0.25 -3.73
N VAL A 53 -6.94 0.37 -3.56
CA VAL A 53 -6.80 1.80 -3.19
C VAL A 53 -7.67 2.73 -4.06
N MET A 54 -7.91 2.33 -5.31
CA MET A 54 -8.79 2.97 -6.30
C MET A 54 -10.26 3.15 -5.86
N ASN A 55 -10.74 2.40 -4.86
CA ASN A 55 -12.14 2.41 -4.41
C ASN A 55 -12.33 3.00 -3.02
N THR A 56 -11.27 3.57 -2.43
CA THR A 56 -11.36 4.21 -1.12
C THR A 56 -12.35 5.39 -1.13
N GLY A 57 -12.47 6.08 -2.26
CA GLY A 57 -13.25 7.32 -2.38
C GLY A 57 -12.49 8.55 -1.87
N ALA A 58 -11.21 8.40 -1.52
CA ALA A 58 -10.32 9.52 -1.24
C ALA A 58 -9.80 10.13 -2.55
N LYS A 59 -9.63 11.46 -2.57
CA LYS A 59 -9.07 12.18 -3.72
C LYS A 59 -7.54 12.08 -3.82
N GLY A 60 -6.90 11.86 -2.68
CA GLY A 60 -5.47 11.67 -2.60
C GLY A 60 -5.07 10.93 -1.34
N ILE A 61 -4.07 10.07 -1.45
CA ILE A 61 -3.53 9.29 -0.34
C ILE A 61 -2.01 9.33 -0.42
N LYS A 62 -1.36 9.66 0.69
CA LYS A 62 0.08 9.62 0.86
C LYS A 62 0.44 8.50 1.80
N PHE A 63 1.49 7.79 1.44
CA PHE A 63 2.11 6.77 2.28
C PHE A 63 3.55 7.16 2.52
N SER A 64 4.04 6.86 3.72
CA SER A 64 5.46 6.93 4.02
C SER A 64 5.91 5.63 4.67
N ALA A 65 7.09 5.17 4.26
CA ALA A 65 7.70 3.96 4.79
C ALA A 65 9.22 4.03 4.65
N LYS A 66 9.91 3.25 5.49
CA LYS A 66 11.33 2.97 5.31
C LYS A 66 11.53 1.90 4.26
N LEU A 67 12.49 2.16 3.37
CA LEU A 67 12.87 1.24 2.32
C LEU A 67 13.72 0.10 2.93
N SER A 68 13.22 -1.13 2.84
CA SER A 68 13.97 -2.30 3.29
C SER A 68 14.92 -2.81 2.20
N GLU A 69 15.98 -3.50 2.61
CA GLU A 69 16.89 -4.16 1.66
C GLU A 69 16.13 -5.11 0.72
N ASN A 70 15.17 -5.87 1.24
CA ASN A 70 14.41 -6.84 0.43
C ASN A 70 13.62 -6.13 -0.68
N ASP A 71 12.87 -5.08 -0.34
CA ASP A 71 12.07 -4.32 -1.31
C ASP A 71 12.99 -3.68 -2.38
N LEU A 72 14.17 -3.21 -1.97
CA LEU A 72 15.15 -2.58 -2.87
C LEU A 72 15.92 -3.60 -3.73
N ARG A 73 16.20 -4.81 -3.25
CA ARG A 73 16.91 -5.81 -4.05
C ARG A 73 16.10 -6.30 -5.23
N GLU A 74 14.78 -6.32 -5.12
CA GLU A 74 13.87 -6.60 -6.24
C GLU A 74 13.92 -5.51 -7.32
N LEU A 75 14.25 -4.28 -6.93
CA LEU A 75 14.37 -3.12 -7.82
C LEU A 75 15.75 -3.02 -8.48
N PHE A 76 16.81 -3.25 -7.71
CA PHE A 76 18.20 -3.06 -8.14
C PHE A 76 18.85 -4.40 -8.48
N ILE A 77 18.28 -5.10 -9.46
CA ILE A 77 18.80 -6.38 -9.94
C ILE A 77 20.09 -6.14 -10.72
N ASP A 78 21.18 -6.79 -10.28
CA ASP A 78 22.47 -6.70 -10.95
C ASP A 78 22.39 -7.25 -12.38
N GLY A 79 22.83 -6.44 -13.35
CA GLY A 79 22.81 -6.82 -14.77
C GLY A 79 21.45 -6.69 -15.45
N ALA A 80 20.44 -6.09 -14.79
CA ALA A 80 19.19 -5.72 -15.45
C ALA A 80 19.47 -4.75 -16.61
N PRO A 81 19.21 -5.14 -17.87
CA PRO A 81 19.52 -4.31 -19.03
C PRO A 81 18.73 -2.99 -19.01
N ASP A 82 17.53 -3.03 -18.44
CA ASP A 82 16.51 -1.99 -18.49
C ASP A 82 16.87 -0.75 -17.65
N LEU A 83 17.78 -0.89 -16.69
CA LEU A 83 18.08 0.16 -15.72
C LEU A 83 19.33 0.96 -16.08
N GLN A 84 20.16 0.50 -17.03
CA GLN A 84 21.45 1.11 -17.41
C GLN A 84 22.41 1.36 -16.22
N LEU A 85 22.24 0.66 -15.10
CA LEU A 85 23.02 0.88 -13.86
C LEU A 85 24.29 0.04 -13.79
N GLY A 86 24.66 -0.58 -14.91
CA GLY A 86 25.80 -1.49 -14.99
C GLY A 86 25.58 -2.80 -14.22
N ARG A 87 26.66 -3.57 -14.08
CA ARG A 87 26.62 -4.93 -13.49
C ARG A 87 26.56 -4.95 -11.96
N GLN A 88 26.62 -3.80 -11.29
CA GLN A 88 26.66 -3.69 -9.83
C GLN A 88 25.64 -2.64 -9.36
N ALA A 89 24.43 -2.72 -9.91
CA ALA A 89 23.33 -1.80 -9.65
C ALA A 89 22.98 -1.75 -8.15
N TRP A 90 23.01 -2.91 -7.48
CA TRP A 90 22.76 -2.99 -6.04
C TRP A 90 23.81 -2.23 -5.25
N ARG A 91 25.09 -2.57 -5.45
CA ARG A 91 26.21 -2.05 -4.66
C ARG A 91 26.39 -0.54 -4.78
N TYR A 92 26.18 0.01 -5.98
CA TYR A 92 26.45 1.43 -6.23
C TYR A 92 25.21 2.31 -6.15
N HIS A 93 24.00 1.74 -6.19
CA HIS A 93 22.77 2.52 -6.23
C HIS A 93 21.69 2.04 -5.29
N GLY A 94 21.49 0.73 -5.11
CA GLY A 94 20.41 0.22 -4.26
C GLY A 94 20.70 0.35 -2.77
N SER A 95 21.90 -0.03 -2.34
CA SER A 95 22.23 -0.16 -0.91
C SER A 95 22.23 1.17 -0.13
N GLN A 96 22.37 2.31 -0.81
CA GLN A 96 22.34 3.63 -0.19
C GLN A 96 20.93 4.06 0.27
N PHE A 97 19.90 3.37 -0.22
CA PHE A 97 18.51 3.69 0.10
C PHE A 97 17.95 2.87 1.26
N ILE A 98 18.72 1.93 1.82
CA ILE A 98 18.31 1.13 2.97
C ILE A 98 18.04 2.06 4.16
N ASP A 99 16.92 1.82 4.85
CA ASP A 99 16.42 2.60 6.00
C ASP A 99 16.08 4.06 5.69
N LYS A 100 16.12 4.47 4.42
CA LYS A 100 15.70 5.81 4.01
C LYS A 100 14.18 5.88 3.95
N GLU A 101 13.64 7.00 4.42
CA GLU A 101 12.21 7.27 4.34
C GLU A 101 11.84 7.69 2.91
N ALA A 102 10.82 7.04 2.36
CA ALA A 102 10.22 7.37 1.09
C ALA A 102 8.73 7.65 1.28
N THR A 103 8.27 8.75 0.68
CA THR A 103 6.87 9.14 0.65
C THR A 103 6.36 9.12 -0.78
N TRP A 104 5.21 8.49 -1.02
CA TRP A 104 4.55 8.54 -2.33
C TRP A 104 3.08 8.91 -2.19
N GLU A 105 2.59 9.64 -3.19
CA GLU A 105 1.21 10.10 -3.28
C GLU A 105 0.49 9.35 -4.39
N LEU A 106 -0.66 8.78 -4.08
CA LEU A 106 -1.60 8.22 -5.01
C LEU A 106 -2.74 9.23 -5.25
N ASN A 107 -3.14 9.36 -6.51
CA ASN A 107 -4.36 10.09 -6.88
C ASN A 107 -5.62 9.25 -6.65
N GLU A 108 -6.79 9.82 -6.97
CA GLU A 108 -8.10 9.15 -6.84
C GLU A 108 -8.23 7.86 -7.66
N PHE A 109 -7.36 7.64 -8.66
CA PHE A 109 -7.30 6.43 -9.46
C PHE A 109 -6.26 5.42 -8.96
N GLY A 110 -5.67 5.64 -7.78
CA GLY A 110 -4.61 4.81 -7.22
C GLY A 110 -3.28 4.87 -7.97
N LYS A 111 -3.10 5.83 -8.89
CA LYS A 111 -1.82 5.99 -9.60
C LYS A 111 -0.87 6.87 -8.79
N VAL A 112 0.41 6.51 -8.77
CA VAL A 112 1.47 7.32 -8.16
C VAL A 112 1.59 8.62 -8.95
N GLU A 113 1.30 9.74 -8.29
CA GLU A 113 1.39 11.08 -8.84
C GLU A 113 2.69 11.77 -8.40
N ASN A 114 3.06 11.61 -7.12
CA ASN A 114 4.27 12.20 -6.57
C ASN A 114 5.09 11.18 -5.78
N PHE A 115 6.41 11.35 -5.80
CA PHE A 115 7.35 10.60 -4.97
C PHE A 115 8.38 11.56 -4.37
N PHE A 116 8.53 11.52 -3.06
CA PHE A 116 9.41 12.36 -2.26
C PHE A 116 10.32 11.49 -1.40
N SER A 117 11.58 11.88 -1.30
CA SER A 117 12.46 11.35 -0.27
C SER A 117 13.60 12.34 -0.05
N GLU A 118 13.63 12.92 1.14
CA GLU A 118 14.61 13.94 1.53
C GLU A 118 16.05 13.39 1.49
N ASP A 119 16.20 12.10 1.75
CA ASP A 119 17.49 11.40 1.76
C ASP A 119 17.95 10.94 0.37
N ILE A 120 17.02 10.58 -0.52
CA ILE A 120 17.36 10.13 -1.89
C ILE A 120 17.91 11.30 -2.71
N ASP A 121 17.39 12.51 -2.50
CA ASP A 121 17.81 13.72 -3.21
C ASP A 121 19.26 14.13 -2.89
N LEU A 122 19.81 13.70 -1.75
CA LEU A 122 21.19 13.99 -1.34
C LEU A 122 22.22 13.00 -1.90
N CYS A 123 21.81 11.75 -2.17
CA CYS A 123 22.68 10.72 -2.76
C CYS A 123 23.02 10.98 -4.23
N ASP A 124 22.18 11.74 -4.94
CA ASP A 124 22.35 12.03 -6.37
C ASP A 124 23.41 13.09 -6.68
N GLY A 125 23.87 13.84 -5.67
CA GLY A 125 24.82 14.95 -5.83
C GLY A 125 26.23 14.58 -6.34
N LYS A 126 26.54 13.28 -6.52
CA LYS A 126 27.84 12.83 -7.06
C LYS A 126 27.76 11.80 -8.20
N ALA A 127 26.60 11.23 -8.52
CA ALA A 127 26.54 10.02 -9.36
C ALA A 127 25.59 10.06 -10.58
N LEU A 128 24.69 11.05 -10.73
CA LEU A 128 23.73 11.04 -11.84
C LEU A 128 23.58 12.42 -12.50
N ASN A 129 24.30 12.62 -13.60
CA ASN A 129 24.16 13.81 -14.45
C ASN A 129 22.84 13.84 -15.27
N ASN A 130 21.92 12.89 -15.06
CA ASN A 130 20.68 12.78 -15.83
C ASN A 130 19.43 12.84 -14.93
N PRO A 131 18.77 14.01 -14.84
CA PRO A 131 17.54 14.22 -14.08
C PRO A 131 16.39 13.27 -14.47
N GLN A 132 16.33 12.81 -15.73
CA GLN A 132 15.27 11.90 -16.19
C GLN A 132 15.40 10.51 -15.56
N MET A 133 16.63 10.01 -15.34
CA MET A 133 16.82 8.72 -14.68
C MET A 133 16.48 8.78 -13.19
N VAL A 134 16.73 9.92 -12.53
CA VAL A 134 16.31 10.14 -11.14
C VAL A 134 14.80 10.07 -11.04
N GLN A 135 14.08 10.74 -11.94
CA GLN A 135 12.61 10.72 -11.97
C GLN A 135 12.06 9.32 -12.27
N GLU A 136 12.62 8.59 -13.24
CA GLU A 136 12.17 7.23 -13.56
C GLU A 136 12.43 6.25 -12.39
N ARG A 137 13.54 6.39 -11.67
CA ARG A 137 13.81 5.60 -10.47
C ARG A 137 12.81 5.89 -9.37
N LYS A 138 12.55 7.17 -9.06
CA LYS A 138 11.54 7.61 -8.10
C LYS A 138 10.16 7.04 -8.45
N ARG A 139 9.79 7.09 -9.74
CA ARG A 139 8.56 6.52 -10.26
C ARG A 139 8.49 5.01 -10.03
N ARG A 140 9.52 4.25 -10.39
CA ARG A 140 9.55 2.78 -10.22
C ARG A 140 9.50 2.34 -8.75
N ILE A 141 10.20 3.05 -7.87
CA ILE A 141 10.11 2.82 -6.42
C ILE A 141 8.64 2.98 -5.99
N GLY A 142 8.01 4.10 -6.35
CA GLY A 142 6.58 4.32 -6.09
C GLY A 142 5.65 3.24 -6.66
N GLU A 143 5.88 2.78 -7.89
CA GLU A 143 5.04 1.77 -8.57
C GLU A 143 5.14 0.39 -7.96
N ILE A 144 6.34 -0.04 -7.57
CA ILE A 144 6.53 -1.32 -6.89
C ILE A 144 5.92 -1.27 -5.49
N HIS A 145 5.99 -0.13 -4.81
CA HIS A 145 5.28 0.03 -3.53
C HIS A 145 3.76 0.00 -3.69
N HIS A 146 3.22 0.60 -4.75
CA HIS A 146 1.80 0.40 -5.09
C HIS A 146 1.49 -1.07 -5.37
N SER A 147 2.32 -1.78 -6.14
CA SER A 147 2.14 -3.22 -6.42
C SER A 147 2.24 -4.09 -5.16
N ALA A 148 3.14 -3.76 -4.22
CA ALA A 148 3.29 -4.44 -2.94
C ALA A 148 2.07 -4.23 -2.04
N LEU A 149 1.41 -3.07 -2.11
CA LEU A 149 0.10 -2.87 -1.46
C LEU A 149 -0.99 -3.75 -2.11
N HIS A 150 -0.88 -4.12 -3.38
CA HIS A 150 -1.84 -5.07 -3.97
C HIS A 150 -1.51 -6.55 -3.66
N SER A 151 -0.25 -6.90 -3.38
CA SER A 151 0.16 -8.28 -3.10
C SER A 151 0.14 -8.66 -1.61
N VAL A 152 0.47 -7.74 -0.71
CA VAL A 152 0.50 -7.98 0.75
C VAL A 152 -0.92 -8.08 1.35
N TRP A 153 -1.91 -7.47 0.70
CA TRP A 153 -3.28 -7.40 1.21
C TRP A 153 -4.28 -8.30 0.49
N GLN A 154 -3.81 -9.28 -0.29
CA GLN A 154 -4.64 -10.43 -0.68
C GLN A 154 -4.84 -11.34 0.55
N TRP A 155 -5.80 -10.97 1.39
CA TRP A 155 -6.34 -11.88 2.40
C TRP A 155 -6.92 -13.09 1.67
N PRO A 156 -6.60 -14.34 2.05
CA PRO A 156 -7.18 -15.51 1.40
C PRO A 156 -8.69 -15.48 1.62
N GLU A 157 -9.46 -15.40 0.52
CA GLU A 157 -10.93 -15.35 0.52
C GLU A 157 -11.58 -16.66 1.02
N ASP A 158 -10.80 -17.68 1.39
CA ASP A 158 -11.29 -19.06 1.53
C ASP A 158 -11.61 -19.54 2.94
N HIS A 159 -11.78 -18.67 3.94
CA HIS A 159 -12.23 -19.09 5.27
C HIS A 159 -13.58 -18.46 5.64
N HIS A 160 -14.63 -18.88 4.93
CA HIS A 160 -15.98 -18.92 5.48
C HIS A 160 -16.18 -20.22 6.29
N PRO A 161 -16.19 -20.20 7.64
CA PRO A 161 -16.71 -21.31 8.42
C PRO A 161 -18.24 -21.18 8.42
N GLY A 162 -18.88 -21.70 7.37
CA GLY A 162 -20.31 -21.45 7.19
C GLY A 162 -20.98 -22.24 6.07
N SER A 163 -20.62 -23.50 5.90
CA SER A 163 -21.39 -24.44 5.08
C SER A 163 -21.54 -25.75 5.85
N ALA A 164 -22.27 -25.68 6.97
CA ALA A 164 -22.91 -26.87 7.51
C ALA A 164 -24.13 -27.17 6.62
N GLU A 165 -24.05 -28.25 5.86
CA GLU A 165 -25.17 -28.81 5.11
C GLU A 165 -26.35 -29.09 6.05
N PRO A 166 -27.60 -28.73 5.70
CA PRO A 166 -28.76 -29.16 6.46
C PRO A 166 -28.96 -30.66 6.25
N ALA A 167 -28.86 -31.42 7.35
CA ALA A 167 -29.18 -32.84 7.40
C ALA A 167 -30.58 -33.09 6.85
N GLY A 168 -30.67 -33.89 5.78
CA GLY A 168 -31.91 -34.25 5.12
C GLY A 168 -32.91 -34.90 6.07
N HIS A 169 -34.13 -34.37 6.11
CA HIS A 169 -35.30 -35.07 6.62
C HIS A 169 -35.68 -36.21 5.66
N PRO A 170 -35.91 -37.44 6.14
CA PRO A 170 -36.53 -38.47 5.33
C PRO A 170 -37.98 -38.08 5.08
N ARG A 171 -38.36 -38.00 3.80
CA ARG A 171 -39.75 -37.88 3.36
C ARG A 171 -40.48 -39.20 3.58
N ASP A 172 -41.69 -39.08 4.08
CA ASP A 172 -42.69 -40.14 4.20
C ASP A 172 -42.85 -40.94 2.90
N GLY A 173 -42.71 -42.26 3.02
CA GLY A 173 -43.11 -43.23 2.01
C GLY A 173 -44.46 -43.82 2.38
N VAL A 174 -45.47 -43.46 1.60
CA VAL A 174 -46.79 -44.10 1.55
C VAL A 174 -46.71 -45.29 0.59
N GLU A 175 -47.12 -46.47 1.02
CA GLU A 175 -47.64 -47.58 0.19
C GLU A 175 -48.39 -48.54 1.16
N GLU A 176 -49.72 -48.48 1.28
CA GLU A 176 -50.77 -49.12 0.47
C GLU A 176 -50.83 -50.67 0.52
N ARG A 177 -51.97 -51.16 1.05
CA ARG A 177 -52.70 -52.44 0.76
C ARG A 177 -52.11 -53.73 1.37
N GLU A 178 -52.89 -54.70 1.87
CA GLU A 178 -54.33 -55.06 1.83
C GLU A 178 -54.81 -55.52 3.22
#